data_AF-A0A315TE21-F1
#
_entry.id   AF-A0A315TE21-F1
#
_cell.length_a   1.000
_cell.length_b   1.000
_cell.length_c   1.000
_cell.angle_alpha   90.00
_cell.angle_beta   90.00
_cell.angle_gamma   90.00
#
_symmetry.space_group_name_H-M   'P 1'
#
loop_
_entity.id
_entity.type
_entity.pdbx_description
1 polymer ?
#
loop_
_entity_poly.entity_id
_entity_poly.type
_entity_poly.pdbx_seq_one_letter_code
_entity_poly.pdbx_strand_id
1 'polypeptide(L)'
;MTWHLNMRTSRMSNSSIKNAENRFIWLEQLLNSQITLTPDLIPYLKDLRTFCSLKIPGFFTKISYNTLQKATLDPKASYPTNANARDRWELMKTRREQAYQLLQKTFQPAPPPQNSKSDDRDSKAEIKECLWHATQCSQAYLELYRALKIFVDQPANASTEIDRITLKNILDKSRITYLNIISSEPSPEPGNLRVIEGGKDA
;
A
#
# COMPACT_ATOMS: atom_id res chain seq x y z
N MET A 1 21.25 -14.39 11.25
CA MET A 1 20.25 -14.55 12.34
C MET A 1 19.40 -15.77 12.03
N THR A 2 19.38 -16.67 12.99
CA THR A 2 18.93 -18.06 12.93
C THR A 2 17.41 -18.17 12.98
N TRP A 3 16.83 -18.94 12.05
CA TRP A 3 15.41 -19.23 11.99
C TRP A 3 15.05 -20.32 13.02
N HIS A 4 14.38 -19.94 14.11
CA HIS A 4 13.71 -20.90 14.98
C HIS A 4 12.20 -20.77 14.80
N LEU A 5 11.65 -21.52 13.83
CA LEU A 5 10.23 -21.85 13.83
C LEU A 5 10.04 -23.19 14.55
N ASN A 6 9.32 -23.12 15.66
CA ASN A 6 8.89 -24.27 16.45
C ASN A 6 7.73 -24.96 15.70
N MET A 7 8.05 -25.81 14.72
CA MET A 7 7.06 -26.64 14.02
C MET A 7 7.17 -28.08 14.49
N ARG A 8 6.09 -28.58 15.09
CA ARG A 8 5.87 -30.02 15.33
C ARG A 8 6.17 -30.77 14.03
N THR A 9 7.17 -31.63 14.08
CA THR A 9 7.59 -32.51 12.99
C THR A 9 6.53 -33.57 12.72
N SER A 10 5.57 -33.23 11.86
CA SER A 10 4.73 -34.23 11.19
C SER A 10 5.55 -34.85 10.06
N ARG A 11 5.81 -36.15 10.14
CA ARG A 11 6.46 -36.97 9.10
C ARG A 11 5.90 -36.63 7.71
N MET A 12 6.76 -36.21 6.79
CA MET A 12 6.40 -36.00 5.38
C MET A 12 5.95 -37.33 4.77
N SER A 13 4.66 -37.46 4.47
CA SER A 13 4.23 -38.37 3.41
C SER A 13 4.53 -37.68 2.07
N ASN A 14 5.45 -38.25 1.29
CA ASN A 14 5.88 -37.74 -0.02
C ASN A 14 4.80 -37.93 -1.12
N SER A 15 3.52 -37.78 -0.79
CA SER A 15 2.47 -37.85 -1.81
C SER A 15 2.32 -36.50 -2.50
N SER A 16 2.10 -36.51 -3.81
CA SER A 16 1.77 -35.30 -4.57
C SER A 16 0.55 -34.57 -4.02
N ILE A 17 -0.39 -35.33 -3.44
CA ILE A 17 -1.56 -34.84 -2.71
C ILE A 17 -1.14 -34.00 -1.51
N LYS A 18 -0.24 -34.52 -0.66
CA LYS A 18 0.19 -33.78 0.54
C LYS A 18 0.94 -32.50 0.19
N ASN A 19 1.73 -32.55 -0.87
CA ASN A 19 2.40 -31.36 -1.40
C ASN A 19 1.39 -30.29 -1.85
N ALA A 20 0.34 -30.69 -2.57
CA ALA A 20 -0.71 -29.78 -3.01
C ALA A 20 -1.52 -29.20 -1.82
N GLU A 21 -1.87 -30.03 -0.82
CA GLU A 21 -2.50 -29.56 0.42
C GLU A 21 -1.63 -28.53 1.15
N ASN A 22 -0.34 -28.83 1.33
CA ASN A 22 0.59 -27.92 2.01
C ASN A 22 0.77 -26.61 1.24
N ARG A 23 0.80 -26.65 -0.10
CA ARG A 23 0.79 -25.44 -0.93
C ARG A 23 -0.47 -24.60 -0.73
N PHE A 24 -1.63 -25.24 -0.59
CA PHE A 24 -2.88 -24.54 -0.33
C PHE A 24 -2.87 -23.88 1.05
N ILE A 25 -2.49 -24.63 2.09
CA ILE A 25 -2.33 -24.11 3.45
C ILE A 25 -1.33 -22.96 3.46
N TRP A 26 -0.22 -23.07 2.73
CA TRP A 26 0.76 -22.01 2.63
C TRP A 26 0.17 -20.71 2.05
N LEU A 27 -0.60 -20.81 0.97
CA LEU A 27 -1.24 -19.64 0.34
C LEU A 27 -2.25 -18.98 1.29
N GLU A 28 -3.05 -19.76 2.01
CA GLU A 28 -3.96 -19.24 3.03
C GLU A 28 -3.20 -18.55 4.18
N GLN A 29 -2.09 -19.13 4.65
CA GLN A 29 -1.23 -18.51 5.66
C GLN A 29 -0.61 -17.20 5.15
N LEU A 30 -0.19 -17.14 3.88
CA LEU A 30 0.35 -15.94 3.25
C LEU A 30 -0.70 -14.83 3.19
N LEU A 31 -1.90 -15.15 2.71
CA LEU A 31 -3.00 -14.19 2.54
C LEU A 31 -3.52 -13.66 3.88
N ASN A 32 -3.57 -14.51 4.90
CA ASN A 32 -3.98 -14.13 6.25
C ASN A 32 -2.85 -13.52 7.09
N SER A 33 -1.72 -13.16 6.48
CA SER A 33 -0.55 -12.54 7.14
C SER A 33 0.02 -13.35 8.30
N GLN A 34 -0.14 -14.68 8.28
CA GLN A 34 0.39 -15.60 9.29
C GLN A 34 1.85 -16.00 9.05
N ILE A 35 2.37 -15.69 7.87
CA ILE A 35 3.77 -15.86 7.50
C ILE A 35 4.35 -14.55 7.00
N THR A 36 5.65 -14.34 7.26
CA THR A 36 6.35 -13.12 6.85
C THR A 36 6.41 -13.03 5.33
N LEU A 37 5.85 -11.93 4.80
CA LEU A 37 5.91 -11.61 3.38
C LEU A 37 7.35 -11.30 2.99
N THR A 38 7.84 -11.90 1.91
CA THR A 38 9.20 -11.70 1.40
C THR A 38 9.16 -11.41 -0.10
N PRO A 39 9.92 -10.41 -0.59
CA PRO A 39 9.90 -10.02 -2.00
C PRO A 39 10.44 -11.12 -2.94
N ASP A 40 11.30 -12.00 -2.44
CA ASP A 40 11.87 -13.13 -3.20
C ASP A 40 10.82 -14.14 -3.70
N LEU A 41 9.61 -14.11 -3.12
CA LEU A 41 8.50 -14.99 -3.49
C LEU A 41 7.73 -14.50 -4.73
N ILE A 42 7.82 -13.22 -5.07
CA ILE A 42 7.13 -12.60 -6.22
C ILE A 42 7.37 -13.35 -7.54
N PRO A 43 8.62 -13.64 -7.96
CA PRO A 43 8.86 -14.35 -9.23
C PRO A 43 8.26 -15.76 -9.24
N TYR A 44 8.15 -16.41 -8.08
CA TYR A 44 7.56 -17.74 -7.99
C TYR A 44 6.04 -17.70 -8.08
N LEU A 45 5.40 -16.63 -7.62
CA LEU A 45 3.94 -16.51 -7.62
C LEU A 45 3.36 -15.92 -8.92
N LYS A 46 4.21 -15.45 -9.84
CA LYS A 46 3.80 -14.84 -11.11
C LYS A 46 2.91 -15.74 -11.97
N ASP A 47 3.27 -17.01 -12.12
CA ASP A 47 2.49 -17.98 -12.89
C ASP A 47 2.52 -19.38 -12.24
N LEU A 48 1.69 -20.30 -12.75
CA LEU A 48 1.59 -21.64 -12.18
C LEU A 48 2.85 -22.48 -12.40
N ARG A 49 3.63 -22.22 -13.45
CA ARG A 49 4.85 -22.97 -13.77
C ARG A 49 5.97 -22.57 -12.82
N THR A 50 6.13 -21.27 -12.57
CA THR A 50 7.06 -20.75 -11.55
C THR A 50 6.61 -21.16 -10.15
N PHE A 51 5.30 -21.17 -9.89
CA PHE A 51 4.76 -21.58 -8.59
C PHE A 51 5.08 -23.04 -8.30
N CYS A 52 4.88 -23.93 -9.26
CA CYS A 52 5.25 -25.34 -9.14
C CYS A 52 6.75 -25.56 -8.88
N SER A 53 7.59 -24.59 -9.28
CA SER A 53 9.05 -24.61 -9.05
C SER A 53 9.45 -24.16 -7.64
N LEU A 54 8.56 -23.48 -6.90
CA LEU A 54 8.79 -23.08 -5.51
C LEU A 54 8.96 -24.30 -4.61
N LYS A 55 9.96 -24.24 -3.73
CA LYS A 55 10.23 -25.22 -2.67
C LYS A 55 10.37 -24.46 -1.35
N ILE A 56 9.68 -24.93 -0.33
CA ILE A 56 9.83 -24.44 1.04
C ILE A 56 10.33 -25.61 1.88
N PRO A 57 11.59 -25.58 2.36
CA PRO A 57 12.16 -26.65 3.18
C PRO A 57 11.24 -27.01 4.35
N GLY A 58 10.96 -28.31 4.52
CA GLY A 58 10.06 -28.79 5.58
C GLY A 58 8.56 -28.61 5.32
N PHE A 59 8.15 -27.92 4.25
CA PHE A 59 6.73 -27.67 3.96
C PHE A 59 6.25 -28.30 2.66
N PHE A 60 6.86 -27.96 1.53
CA PHE A 60 6.56 -28.59 0.24
C PHE A 60 7.75 -28.53 -0.73
N THR A 61 7.79 -29.46 -1.67
CA THR A 61 8.84 -29.59 -2.67
C THR A 61 8.38 -29.13 -4.05
N LYS A 62 9.34 -28.95 -4.96
CA LYS A 62 9.08 -28.71 -6.38
C LYS A 62 8.32 -29.89 -6.99
N ILE A 63 7.29 -29.59 -7.77
CA ILE A 63 6.49 -30.57 -8.50
C ILE A 63 6.21 -30.07 -9.92
N SER A 64 5.68 -30.92 -10.80
CA SER A 64 5.24 -30.49 -12.12
C SER A 64 3.82 -29.90 -12.05
N TYR A 65 3.46 -29.06 -13.03
CA TYR A 65 2.10 -28.54 -13.17
C TYR A 65 1.05 -29.66 -13.22
N ASN A 66 1.27 -30.67 -14.07
CA ASN A 66 0.34 -31.80 -14.21
C ASN A 66 0.22 -32.60 -12.92
N THR A 67 1.31 -32.72 -12.16
CA THR A 67 1.32 -33.37 -10.84
C THR A 67 0.48 -32.57 -9.84
N LEU A 68 0.66 -31.24 -9.79
CA LEU A 68 -0.13 -30.37 -8.92
C LEU A 68 -1.61 -30.43 -9.29
N GLN A 69 -1.94 -30.31 -10.58
CA GLN A 69 -3.32 -30.35 -11.05
C GLN A 69 -4.00 -31.68 -10.70
N LYS A 70 -3.36 -32.82 -11.01
CA LYS A 70 -3.90 -34.14 -10.66
C LYS A 70 -4.10 -34.30 -9.14
N ALA A 71 -3.14 -33.85 -8.35
CA ALA A 71 -3.21 -33.89 -6.88
C ALA A 71 -4.31 -32.98 -6.30
N THR A 72 -4.63 -31.87 -6.98
CA THR A 72 -5.69 -30.94 -6.55
C THR A 72 -7.08 -31.47 -6.89
N LEU A 73 -7.19 -32.20 -7.99
CA LEU A 73 -8.43 -32.85 -8.41
C LEU A 73 -8.69 -34.20 -7.71
N ASP A 74 -7.72 -34.73 -6.96
CA ASP A 74 -7.85 -36.03 -6.31
C ASP A 74 -8.97 -36.02 -5.24
N PRO A 75 -9.95 -36.94 -5.32
CA PRO A 75 -11.01 -37.06 -4.32
C PRO A 75 -10.50 -37.38 -2.92
N LYS A 76 -9.34 -38.03 -2.79
CA LYS A 76 -8.73 -38.41 -1.51
C LYS A 76 -8.02 -37.25 -0.80
N ALA A 77 -7.84 -36.13 -1.49
CA ALA A 77 -7.16 -34.96 -0.94
C ALA A 77 -8.07 -34.22 0.06
N SER A 78 -7.54 -33.95 1.25
CA SER A 78 -8.24 -33.22 2.31
C SER A 78 -7.74 -31.79 2.33
N TYR A 79 -8.42 -30.93 1.57
CA TYR A 79 -8.16 -29.49 1.60
C TYR A 79 -8.97 -28.85 2.74
N PRO A 80 -8.51 -27.71 3.30
CA PRO A 80 -9.24 -26.99 4.34
C PRO A 80 -10.55 -26.33 3.85
N THR A 81 -11.09 -26.74 2.71
CA THR A 81 -12.32 -26.23 2.12
C THR A 81 -13.22 -27.39 1.68
N ASN A 82 -14.53 -27.27 1.94
CA ASN A 82 -15.54 -28.27 1.53
C ASN A 82 -15.90 -28.16 0.03
N ALA A 83 -14.98 -27.68 -0.81
CA ALA A 83 -15.23 -27.43 -2.23
C ALA A 83 -15.05 -28.69 -3.08
N ASN A 84 -15.83 -28.83 -4.17
CA ASN A 84 -15.71 -29.96 -5.08
C ASN A 84 -14.32 -29.99 -5.76
N ALA A 85 -13.90 -31.14 -6.29
CA ALA A 85 -12.59 -31.31 -6.95
C ALA A 85 -12.24 -30.22 -7.98
N ARG A 86 -13.18 -29.90 -8.88
CA ARG A 86 -12.99 -28.86 -9.91
C ARG A 86 -12.78 -27.48 -9.28
N ASP A 87 -13.54 -27.17 -8.24
CA ASP A 87 -13.48 -25.91 -7.52
C ASP A 87 -12.17 -25.76 -6.74
N ARG A 88 -11.59 -26.87 -6.26
CA ARG A 88 -10.30 -26.88 -5.56
C ARG A 88 -9.14 -26.41 -6.46
N TRP A 89 -9.13 -26.84 -7.72
CA TRP A 89 -8.10 -26.40 -8.67
C TRP A 89 -8.25 -24.93 -9.04
N GLU A 90 -9.47 -24.47 -9.30
CA GLU A 90 -9.74 -23.05 -9.56
C GLU A 90 -9.38 -22.19 -8.35
N LEU A 91 -9.75 -22.64 -7.14
CA LEU A 91 -9.44 -21.95 -5.90
C LEU A 91 -7.94 -21.84 -5.66
N MET A 92 -7.15 -22.89 -5.92
CA MET A 92 -5.69 -22.83 -5.86
C MET A 92 -5.11 -21.74 -6.79
N LYS A 93 -5.61 -21.65 -8.03
CA LYS A 93 -5.19 -20.62 -8.98
C LYS A 93 -5.55 -19.22 -8.50
N THR A 94 -6.76 -19.04 -7.99
CA THR A 94 -7.25 -17.77 -7.45
C THR A 94 -6.45 -17.34 -6.23
N ARG A 95 -6.19 -18.23 -5.28
CA ARG A 95 -5.38 -17.94 -4.08
C ARG A 95 -3.95 -17.57 -4.43
N ARG A 96 -3.34 -18.24 -5.41
CA ARG A 96 -2.03 -17.86 -5.93
C ARG A 96 -2.04 -16.48 -6.58
N GLU A 97 -3.06 -16.15 -7.37
CA GLU A 97 -3.18 -14.79 -7.96
C GLU A 97 -3.32 -13.74 -6.86
N GLN A 98 -4.19 -13.96 -5.88
CA GLN A 98 -4.37 -13.05 -4.74
C GLN A 98 -3.05 -12.86 -3.97
N ALA A 99 -2.30 -13.93 -3.75
CA ALA A 99 -1.00 -13.89 -3.09
C ALA A 99 0.03 -13.08 -3.89
N TYR A 100 0.05 -13.24 -5.21
CA TYR A 100 0.90 -12.46 -6.10
C TYR A 100 0.56 -10.96 -6.05
N GLN A 101 -0.73 -10.62 -6.16
CA GLN A 101 -1.21 -9.23 -6.11
C GLN A 101 -0.93 -8.58 -4.74
N LEU A 102 -1.09 -9.33 -3.64
CA LEU A 102 -0.74 -8.87 -2.31
C LEU A 102 0.74 -8.49 -2.25
N LEU A 103 1.63 -9.39 -2.66
CA LEU A 103 3.08 -9.14 -2.63
C LEU A 103 3.51 -8.01 -3.58
N GLN A 104 2.90 -7.90 -4.76
CA GLN A 104 3.17 -6.78 -5.67
C GLN A 104 2.78 -5.46 -5.02
N LYS A 105 1.59 -5.34 -4.41
CA LYS A 105 1.17 -4.12 -3.71
C LYS A 105 2.07 -3.79 -2.51
N THR A 106 2.58 -4.80 -1.81
CA THR A 106 3.42 -4.61 -0.63
C THR A 106 4.85 -4.20 -0.96
N PHE A 107 5.46 -4.77 -2.01
CA PHE A 107 6.90 -4.61 -2.28
C PHE A 107 7.26 -3.96 -3.61
N GLN A 108 6.36 -3.92 -4.58
CA GLN A 108 6.57 -3.16 -5.81
C GLN A 108 5.79 -1.85 -5.72
N PRO A 109 6.47 -0.68 -5.75
CA PRO A 109 5.76 0.56 -6.05
C PRO A 109 5.05 0.37 -7.39
N ALA A 110 3.82 0.90 -7.50
CA ALA A 110 2.97 0.74 -8.67
C ALA A 110 3.80 0.89 -9.96
N PRO A 111 3.72 -0.07 -10.91
CA PRO A 111 4.40 0.11 -12.18
C PRO A 111 3.92 1.45 -12.77
N PRO A 112 4.83 2.27 -13.34
CA PRO A 112 4.38 3.45 -14.07
C PRO A 112 3.34 2.98 -15.10
N PRO A 113 2.18 3.63 -15.17
CA PRO A 113 1.04 3.11 -15.93
C PRO A 113 1.46 2.83 -17.37
N GLN A 114 1.49 1.55 -17.75
CA GLN A 114 1.70 1.15 -19.13
C GLN A 114 0.41 1.46 -19.91
N ASN A 115 0.48 2.46 -20.78
CA ASN A 115 -0.44 2.70 -21.89
C ASN A 115 -1.92 2.87 -21.51
N SER A 116 -2.28 3.99 -20.87
CA SER A 116 -3.26 4.86 -21.52
C SER A 116 -2.45 5.87 -22.32
N LYS A 117 -2.84 6.15 -23.57
CA LYS A 117 -2.43 7.40 -24.19
C LYS A 117 -3.01 8.48 -23.30
N SER A 118 -2.23 8.99 -22.35
CA SER A 118 -2.55 10.25 -21.69
C SER A 118 -2.67 11.24 -22.84
N ASP A 119 -3.88 11.73 -23.08
CA ASP A 119 -4.04 12.91 -23.90
C ASP A 119 -3.07 13.94 -23.31
N ASP A 120 -2.28 14.64 -24.13
CA ASP A 120 -1.28 15.61 -23.67
C ASP A 120 -1.88 16.72 -22.77
N ARG A 121 -3.22 16.74 -22.68
CA ARG A 121 -4.07 17.53 -21.78
C ARG A 121 -4.10 17.00 -20.35
N ASP A 122 -4.15 15.69 -20.14
CA ASP A 122 -4.23 15.08 -18.79
C ASP A 122 -2.90 15.23 -18.05
N SER A 123 -1.78 15.02 -18.74
CA SER A 123 -0.44 15.24 -18.16
C SER A 123 -0.19 16.71 -17.81
N LYS A 124 -0.68 17.66 -18.61
CA LYS A 124 -0.62 19.10 -18.31
C LYS A 124 -1.48 19.49 -17.11
N ALA A 125 -2.66 18.88 -16.95
CA ALA A 125 -3.52 19.11 -15.81
C ALA A 125 -2.87 18.59 -14.52
N GLU A 126 -2.34 17.38 -14.53
CA GLU A 126 -1.62 16.79 -13.40
C GLU A 126 -0.38 17.60 -13.02
N ILE A 127 0.45 18.00 -14.00
CA ILE A 127 1.61 18.87 -13.75
C ILE A 127 1.17 20.21 -13.14
N LYS A 128 0.09 20.79 -13.65
CA LYS A 128 -0.46 22.06 -13.12
C LYS A 128 -0.94 21.90 -11.68
N GLU A 129 -1.63 20.80 -11.36
CA GLU A 129 -2.04 20.50 -9.98
C GLU A 129 -0.84 20.26 -9.07
N CYS A 130 0.15 19.47 -9.50
CA CYS A 130 1.39 19.27 -8.74
C CYS A 130 2.12 20.60 -8.47
N LEU A 131 2.24 21.47 -9.49
CA LEU A 131 2.85 22.80 -9.33
C LEU A 131 2.03 23.69 -8.40
N TRP A 132 0.71 23.61 -8.46
CA TRP A 132 -0.18 24.34 -7.56
C TRP A 132 0.01 23.88 -6.11
N HIS A 133 -0.04 22.58 -5.84
CA HIS A 133 0.23 22.01 -4.52
C HIS A 133 1.64 22.36 -4.01
N ALA A 134 2.67 22.27 -4.86
CA ALA A 134 4.03 22.65 -4.51
C ALA A 134 4.13 24.14 -4.13
N THR A 135 3.41 25.01 -4.83
CA THR A 135 3.32 26.44 -4.54
C THR A 135 2.63 26.69 -3.20
N GLN A 136 1.48 26.03 -2.95
CA GLN A 136 0.75 26.15 -1.68
C GLN A 136 1.62 25.69 -0.49
N CYS A 137 2.30 24.55 -0.62
CA CYS A 137 3.23 24.06 0.39
C CYS A 137 4.38 25.03 0.64
N SER A 138 4.97 25.59 -0.42
CA SER A 138 6.05 26.57 -0.32
C SER A 138 5.60 27.85 0.39
N GLN A 139 4.38 28.33 0.09
CA GLN A 139 3.82 29.50 0.75
C GLN A 139 3.54 29.23 2.23
N ALA A 140 2.92 28.10 2.58
CA ALA A 140 2.66 27.73 3.96
C ALA A 140 3.95 27.62 4.79
N TYR A 141 5.01 27.05 4.20
CA TYR A 141 6.33 27.02 4.83
C TYR A 141 6.89 28.43 5.07
N LEU A 142 6.84 29.31 4.07
CA LEU A 142 7.35 30.68 4.20
C LEU A 142 6.56 31.50 5.22
N GLU A 143 5.25 31.31 5.30
CA GLU A 143 4.39 31.96 6.31
C GLU A 143 4.75 31.51 7.73
N LEU A 144 4.91 30.21 7.96
CA LEU A 144 5.38 29.68 9.25
C LEU A 144 6.77 30.23 9.60
N TYR A 145 7.70 30.19 8.65
CA TYR A 145 9.05 30.70 8.86
C TYR A 145 9.05 32.19 9.24
N ARG A 146 8.26 33.01 8.54
CA ARG A 146 8.11 34.44 8.86
C ARG A 146 7.52 34.65 10.25
N ALA A 147 6.48 33.89 10.60
CA ALA A 147 5.84 33.99 11.92
C ALA A 147 6.82 33.62 13.05
N LEU A 148 7.59 32.54 12.88
CA LEU A 148 8.63 32.14 13.84
C LEU A 148 9.77 33.17 13.91
N LYS A 149 10.18 33.72 12.76
CA LYS A 149 11.21 34.75 12.73
C LYS A 149 10.76 36.00 13.48
N ILE A 150 9.52 36.47 13.25
CA ILE A 150 8.95 37.59 14.01
C ILE A 150 8.92 37.28 15.51
N PHE A 151 8.52 36.07 15.89
CA PHE A 151 8.50 35.65 17.29
C PHE A 151 9.89 35.67 17.95
N VAL A 152 10.94 35.24 17.22
CA VAL A 152 12.32 35.25 17.71
C VAL A 152 12.94 36.65 17.74
N ASP A 153 12.64 37.47 16.74
CA ASP A 153 13.16 38.84 16.62
C ASP A 153 12.46 39.82 17.57
N GLN A 154 11.29 39.45 18.13
CA GLN A 154 10.60 40.23 19.15
C GLN A 154 11.32 40.13 20.50
N PRO A 155 11.43 41.25 21.26
CA PRO A 155 11.94 41.21 22.61
C PRO A 155 11.05 40.29 23.45
N ALA A 156 11.67 39.42 24.26
CA ALA A 156 10.96 38.47 25.11
C ALA A 156 9.90 39.20 25.95
N ASN A 157 8.68 38.66 25.96
CA ASN A 157 7.64 39.23 26.79
C ASN A 157 8.01 39.01 28.27
N ALA A 158 7.54 39.91 29.14
CA ALA A 158 7.80 39.82 30.57
C ALA A 158 7.27 38.52 31.22
N SER A 159 6.39 37.78 30.53
CA SER A 159 5.86 36.48 30.97
C SER A 159 6.13 35.41 29.92
N THR A 160 6.86 34.38 30.32
CA THR A 160 7.13 33.17 29.53
C THR A 160 5.85 32.44 29.10
N GLU A 161 4.74 32.64 29.81
CA GLU A 161 3.46 32.03 29.46
C GLU A 161 2.84 32.69 28.22
N ILE A 162 3.03 34.00 28.06
CA ILE A 162 2.55 34.74 26.88
C ILE A 162 3.31 34.28 25.63
N ASP A 163 4.61 34.04 25.76
CA ASP A 163 5.44 33.52 24.67
C ASP A 163 5.01 32.10 24.26
N ARG A 164 4.69 31.24 25.24
CA ARG A 164 4.17 29.89 24.98
C ARG A 164 2.82 29.92 24.27
N ILE A 165 1.90 30.78 24.70
CA ILE A 165 0.58 30.93 24.06
C ILE A 165 0.76 31.43 22.62
N THR A 166 1.66 32.39 22.40
CA THR A 166 1.95 32.95 21.08
C THR A 166 2.55 31.90 20.14
N LEU A 167 3.53 31.14 20.61
CA LEU A 167 4.12 30.04 19.85
C LEU A 167 3.09 28.96 19.51
N LYS A 168 2.24 28.58 20.48
CA LYS A 168 1.14 27.64 20.25
C LYS A 168 0.19 28.13 19.17
N ASN A 169 -0.20 29.40 19.19
CA ASN A 169 -1.06 30.00 18.18
C ASN A 169 -0.42 29.99 16.78
N ILE A 170 0.90 30.20 16.68
CA ILE A 170 1.63 30.11 15.40
C ILE A 170 1.57 28.68 14.86
N LEU A 171 1.80 27.68 15.72
CA LEU A 171 1.75 26.26 15.34
C LEU A 171 0.33 25.81 14.95
N ASP A 172 -0.69 26.21 15.71
CA ASP A 172 -2.08 25.87 15.43
C ASP A 172 -2.55 26.49 14.10
N LYS A 173 -2.18 27.74 13.82
CA LYS A 173 -2.45 28.39 12.53
C LYS A 173 -1.76 27.65 11.38
N SER A 174 -0.48 27.31 11.53
CA SER A 174 0.28 26.58 10.51
C SER A 174 -0.31 25.20 10.24
N ARG A 175 -0.76 24.50 11.29
CA ARG A 175 -1.44 23.20 11.16
C ARG A 175 -2.73 23.31 10.36
N ILE A 176 -3.56 24.32 10.63
CA ILE A 176 -4.82 24.55 9.88
C ILE A 176 -4.51 24.83 8.41
N THR A 177 -3.54 25.69 8.12
CA THR A 177 -3.12 25.98 6.74
C THR A 177 -2.64 24.73 6.02
N TYR A 178 -1.82 23.90 6.67
CA TYR A 178 -1.33 22.65 6.09
C TYR A 178 -2.47 21.66 5.82
N LEU A 179 -3.39 21.47 6.77
CA LEU A 179 -4.53 20.56 6.60
C LEU A 179 -5.43 20.96 5.42
N ASN A 180 -5.60 22.26 5.16
CA ASN A 180 -6.33 22.75 3.99
C ASN A 180 -5.63 22.42 2.66
N ILE A 181 -4.30 22.27 2.67
CA ILE A 181 -3.51 21.93 1.46
C ILE A 181 -3.49 20.43 1.19
N ILE A 182 -3.51 19.59 2.26
CA ILE A 182 -3.41 18.12 2.15
C ILE A 182 -4.74 17.37 2.24
N SER A 183 -5.86 18.07 2.49
CA SER A 183 -7.18 17.43 2.55
C SER A 183 -7.49 16.70 1.23
N SER A 184 -7.92 15.45 1.33
CA SER A 184 -8.27 14.59 0.20
C SER A 184 -9.61 14.95 -0.45
N GLU A 185 -10.35 15.89 0.14
CA GLU A 185 -11.55 16.45 -0.47
C GLU A 185 -11.13 17.61 -1.38
N PRO A 186 -11.50 17.60 -2.67
CA PRO A 186 -11.29 18.76 -3.52
C PRO A 186 -11.98 19.95 -2.85
N SER A 187 -11.21 20.99 -2.58
CA SER A 187 -11.75 22.26 -2.10
C SER A 187 -12.92 22.63 -3.01
N PRO A 188 -14.14 22.87 -2.47
CA PRO A 188 -15.23 23.37 -3.28
C PRO A 188 -14.70 24.62 -3.99
N GLU A 189 -14.88 24.67 -5.31
CA GLU A 189 -14.29 25.65 -6.24
C GLU A 189 -13.95 26.99 -5.61
N PRO A 190 -12.84 27.65 -5.98
CA PRO A 190 -12.54 28.99 -5.49
C PRO A 190 -13.73 29.88 -5.80
N GLY A 191 -14.53 30.17 -4.77
CA GLY A 191 -15.75 30.94 -4.90
C GLY A 191 -15.38 32.21 -5.63
N ASN A 192 -16.03 32.44 -6.78
CA ASN A 192 -15.84 33.62 -7.62
C ASN A 192 -15.58 34.84 -6.73
N LEU A 193 -14.33 35.31 -6.70
CA LEU A 193 -13.96 36.54 -6.02
C LEU A 193 -14.73 37.65 -6.74
N ARG A 194 -15.92 37.99 -6.22
CA ARG A 194 -16.66 39.16 -6.66
C ARG A 194 -15.86 40.37 -6.22
N VAL A 195 -15.33 41.07 -7.22
CA VAL A 195 -14.80 42.41 -7.06
C VAL A 195 -15.91 43.26 -6.43
N ILE A 196 -15.69 43.72 -5.20
CA ILE A 196 -16.51 44.76 -4.60
C ILE A 196 -15.99 46.06 -5.21
N GLU A 197 -16.69 46.60 -6.20
CA GLU A 197 -16.50 47.98 -6.62
C GLU A 197 -16.83 48.90 -5.44
N GLY A 198 -15.80 49.47 -4.82
CA GLY A 198 -15.95 50.47 -3.77
C GLY A 198 -16.59 51.71 -4.36
N GLY A 199 -17.81 52.02 -3.89
CA GLY A 199 -18.53 53.23 -4.24
C GLY A 199 -17.70 54.47 -3.91
N LYS A 200 -17.47 55.27 -4.95
CA LYS A 200 -17.02 56.66 -4.84
C LYS A 200 -18.18 57.52 -5.30
N ASP A 201 -19.01 57.93 -4.35
CA ASP A 201 -19.87 59.12 -4.43
C ASP A 201 -19.85 59.68 -2.99
N ALA A 202 -19.06 60.72 -2.71
CA ALA A 202 -19.36 62.13 -2.97
C ALA A 202 -20.62 62.60 -2.24
#